data_AF-A0A833E5L1-F1
#
_entry.id   AF-A0A833E5L1-F1
#
_cell.length_a   1.000
_cell.length_b   1.000
_cell.length_c   1.000
_cell.angle_alpha   90.00
_cell.angle_beta   90.00
_cell.angle_gamma   90.00
#
_symmetry.space_group_name_H-M   'P 1'
#
loop_
_entity.id
_entity.type
_entity.pdbx_description
1 polymer ?
#
loop_
_entity_poly.entity_id
_entity_poly.type
_entity_poly.pdbx_seq_one_letter_code
_entity_poly.pdbx_strand_id
1 'polypeptide(L)'
;MGVGGYTGRVLLVDLSNKTIKTIEFSESTLKMFLGGSGLGAKILYDMLREPEKVDPLSPQNPLIFMTGPLTGSPFPTSGRFSVVAKSPLTNIYGEANAGGFWGAELKFAGYDGIIVTGRAREPVYITIFDGDVEIHKANHLWGMDTIETERTIRRDHGDPKIRVACIGRAGERRIPIACIICDEGRAAGRTGLGAVMGSKNLKAIAVRGTGKIEYYDE
;
A
#
# COMPACT_ATOMS: atom_id res chain seq x y z
N MET A 1 -18.84 -3.30 20.22
CA MET A 1 -18.57 -1.96 19.68
C MET A 1 -17.13 -1.97 19.22
N GLY A 2 -16.88 -1.71 17.93
CA GLY A 2 -15.53 -1.71 17.38
C GLY A 2 -14.69 -0.55 17.89
N VAL A 3 -13.38 -0.60 17.68
CA VAL A 3 -12.50 0.54 17.96
C VAL A 3 -12.78 1.61 16.89
N GLY A 4 -13.28 2.77 17.29
CA GLY A 4 -13.60 3.86 16.36
C GLY A 4 -12.40 4.29 15.53
N GLY A 5 -12.65 4.71 14.29
CA GLY A 5 -11.63 5.12 13.34
C GLY A 5 -10.96 3.97 12.58
N TYR A 6 -11.27 2.70 12.86
CA TYR A 6 -10.76 1.54 12.11
C TYR A 6 -11.83 0.97 11.19
N THR A 7 -11.42 0.47 10.02
CA THR A 7 -12.29 -0.38 9.19
C THR A 7 -12.24 -1.84 9.65
N GLY A 8 -11.20 -2.21 10.40
CA GLY A 8 -11.00 -3.55 10.97
C GLY A 8 -10.41 -4.57 10.01
N ARG A 9 -10.21 -4.19 8.73
CA ARG A 9 -9.85 -5.11 7.65
C ARG A 9 -8.55 -4.69 6.98
N VAL A 10 -7.64 -5.64 6.80
CA VAL A 10 -6.39 -5.46 6.04
C VAL A 10 -6.31 -6.51 4.95
N LEU A 11 -5.99 -6.09 3.73
CA LEU A 11 -5.81 -7.01 2.61
C LEU A 11 -4.45 -7.70 2.69
N LEU A 12 -4.42 -9.00 2.46
CA LEU A 12 -3.22 -9.79 2.23
C LEU A 12 -3.27 -10.33 0.80
N VAL A 13 -2.39 -9.80 -0.05
CA VAL A 13 -2.31 -10.14 -1.48
C VAL A 13 -1.00 -10.85 -1.77
N ASP A 14 -1.10 -12.12 -2.18
CA ASP A 14 0.04 -12.90 -2.66
C ASP A 14 0.08 -12.87 -4.19
N LEU A 15 1.06 -12.19 -4.76
CA LEU A 15 1.20 -12.05 -6.22
C LEU A 15 1.74 -13.30 -6.91
N SER A 16 2.42 -14.19 -6.18
CA SER A 16 2.91 -15.45 -6.75
C SER A 16 1.76 -16.42 -6.99
N ASN A 17 0.85 -16.50 -6.01
CA ASN A 17 -0.30 -17.41 -6.03
C ASN A 17 -1.61 -16.74 -6.51
N LYS A 18 -1.60 -15.42 -6.70
CA LYS A 18 -2.77 -14.59 -7.04
C LYS A 18 -3.93 -14.76 -6.04
N THR A 19 -3.61 -14.91 -4.77
CA THR A 19 -4.62 -15.04 -3.71
C THR A 19 -4.82 -13.70 -3.01
N ILE A 20 -6.07 -13.38 -2.74
CA ILE A 20 -6.47 -12.20 -1.97
C ILE A 20 -7.23 -12.69 -0.74
N LYS A 21 -6.81 -12.24 0.43
CA LYS A 21 -7.48 -12.54 1.71
C LYS A 21 -7.65 -11.26 2.49
N THR A 22 -8.66 -11.24 3.36
CA THR A 22 -8.80 -10.21 4.39
C THR A 22 -8.33 -10.80 5.71
N ILE A 23 -7.52 -10.04 6.43
CA ILE A 23 -7.13 -10.35 7.81
C ILE A 23 -7.60 -9.24 8.74
N GLU A 24 -7.78 -9.60 10.00
CA GLU A 24 -8.22 -8.70 11.07
C GLU A 24 -7.21 -8.75 12.21
N PHE A 25 -7.18 -7.67 13.01
CA PHE A 25 -6.33 -7.58 14.19
C PHE A 25 -7.17 -7.45 15.44
N SER A 26 -6.71 -8.05 16.54
CA SER A 26 -7.37 -7.89 17.84
C SER A 26 -7.36 -6.43 18.27
N GLU A 27 -8.39 -6.01 19.01
CA GLU A 27 -8.44 -4.68 19.62
C GLU A 27 -7.20 -4.39 20.48
N SER A 28 -6.65 -5.39 21.19
CA SER A 28 -5.41 -5.24 21.95
C SER A 28 -4.20 -4.90 21.06
N THR A 29 -4.12 -5.49 19.86
CA THR A 29 -3.08 -5.17 18.88
C THR A 29 -3.28 -3.75 18.37
N LEU A 30 -4.50 -3.37 18.00
CA LEU A 30 -4.81 -2.03 17.51
C LEU A 30 -4.53 -0.96 18.58
N LYS A 31 -4.84 -1.22 19.85
CA LYS A 31 -4.51 -0.31 20.96
C LYS A 31 -3.00 -0.19 21.19
N MET A 32 -2.26 -1.28 21.04
CA MET A 32 -0.81 -1.30 21.28
C MET A 32 -0.01 -0.64 20.14
N PHE A 33 -0.40 -0.87 18.89
CA PHE A 33 0.36 -0.43 17.71
C PHE A 33 -0.32 0.68 16.90
N LEU A 34 -1.54 1.06 17.27
CA LEU A 34 -2.39 2.04 16.59
C LEU A 34 -2.65 1.65 15.13
N GLY A 35 -1.86 2.19 14.21
CA GLY A 35 -1.95 1.96 12.78
C GLY A 35 -0.69 2.46 12.10
N GLY A 36 -0.76 2.72 10.79
CA GLY A 36 0.34 3.30 10.02
C GLY A 36 1.65 2.55 10.23
N SER A 37 2.72 3.28 10.56
CA SER A 37 4.05 2.71 10.80
C SER A 37 4.09 1.72 11.97
N GLY A 38 3.37 1.98 13.07
CA GLY A 38 3.40 1.11 14.26
C GLY A 38 2.85 -0.29 13.96
N LEU A 39 1.64 -0.35 13.39
CA LEU A 39 1.05 -1.63 12.97
C LEU A 39 1.83 -2.26 11.81
N GLY A 40 2.33 -1.45 10.87
CA GLY A 40 3.21 -1.93 9.79
C GLY A 40 4.50 -2.59 10.31
N ALA A 41 5.14 -2.03 11.32
CA ALA A 41 6.33 -2.57 11.95
C ALA A 41 6.06 -3.91 12.65
N LYS A 42 4.94 -4.00 13.40
CA LYS A 42 4.49 -5.26 14.01
C LYS A 42 4.25 -6.35 12.96
N ILE A 43 3.58 -6.01 11.85
CA ILE A 43 3.31 -6.96 10.76
C ILE A 43 4.63 -7.42 10.14
N LEU A 44 5.54 -6.49 9.84
CA LEU A 44 6.83 -6.83 9.24
C LEU A 44 7.64 -7.75 10.16
N TYR A 45 7.67 -7.45 11.47
CA TYR A 45 8.36 -8.25 12.48
C TYR A 45 7.81 -9.68 12.54
N ASP A 46 6.49 -9.85 12.58
CA ASP A 46 5.85 -11.16 12.64
C ASP A 46 6.08 -11.99 11.37
N MET A 47 6.13 -11.34 10.20
CA MET A 47 6.30 -12.00 8.90
C MET A 47 7.78 -12.33 8.59
N LEU A 48 8.73 -11.53 9.07
CA LEU A 48 10.16 -11.71 8.82
C LEU A 48 10.87 -12.21 10.09
N ARG A 49 10.73 -13.51 10.38
CA ARG A 49 11.37 -14.14 11.55
C ARG A 49 12.90 -14.20 11.49
N GLU A 50 13.45 -14.35 10.27
CA GLU A 50 14.90 -14.41 10.01
C GLU A 50 15.28 -13.32 9.00
N PRO A 51 15.11 -12.03 9.36
CA PRO A 51 15.22 -10.93 8.41
C PRO A 51 16.61 -10.84 7.77
N GLU A 52 17.66 -11.30 8.44
CA GLU A 52 19.03 -11.38 7.91
C GLU A 52 19.17 -12.33 6.72
N LYS A 53 18.29 -13.35 6.61
CA LYS A 53 18.27 -14.31 5.48
C LYS A 53 17.40 -13.85 4.31
N VAL A 54 16.67 -12.76 4.46
CA VAL A 54 15.74 -12.25 3.45
C VAL A 54 16.38 -11.13 2.64
N ASP A 55 16.63 -11.37 1.35
CA ASP A 55 16.99 -10.30 0.42
C ASP A 55 15.82 -9.29 0.31
N PRO A 56 16.04 -7.98 0.53
CA PRO A 56 15.01 -6.95 0.40
C PRO A 56 14.25 -6.93 -0.95
N LEU A 57 14.85 -7.42 -2.03
CA LEU A 57 14.21 -7.47 -3.35
C LEU A 57 13.58 -8.83 -3.66
N SER A 58 13.62 -9.77 -2.71
CA SER A 58 13.02 -11.10 -2.87
C SER A 58 11.49 -11.09 -2.72
N PRO A 59 10.79 -12.11 -3.26
CA PRO A 59 9.35 -12.29 -3.06
C PRO A 59 8.93 -12.38 -1.58
N GLN A 60 9.83 -12.82 -0.69
CA GLN A 60 9.58 -13.02 0.73
C GLN A 60 9.46 -11.71 1.52
N ASN A 61 10.10 -10.61 1.08
CA ASN A 61 9.99 -9.32 1.74
C ASN A 61 8.59 -8.73 1.51
N PRO A 62 7.71 -8.58 2.51
CA PRO A 62 6.40 -8.00 2.30
C PRO A 62 6.50 -6.49 2.04
N LEU A 63 5.64 -5.97 1.17
CA LEU A 63 5.44 -4.54 0.99
C LEU A 63 4.10 -4.17 1.61
N ILE A 64 4.13 -3.35 2.65
CA ILE A 64 2.98 -3.10 3.53
C ILE A 64 2.57 -1.63 3.39
N PHE A 65 1.33 -1.36 3.00
CA PHE A 65 0.73 -0.04 3.04
C PHE A 65 -0.29 -0.02 4.19
N MET A 66 -0.14 0.93 5.11
CA MET A 66 -1.01 1.04 6.28
C MET A 66 -1.45 2.47 6.52
N THR A 67 -2.72 2.61 6.88
CA THR A 67 -3.33 3.87 7.30
C THR A 67 -3.40 3.94 8.83
N GLY A 68 -3.63 5.14 9.37
CA GLY A 68 -3.88 5.34 10.80
C GLY A 68 -5.37 5.40 11.12
N PRO A 69 -5.75 5.33 12.41
CA PRO A 69 -7.15 5.46 12.84
C PRO A 69 -7.78 6.81 12.48
N LEU A 70 -6.97 7.87 12.37
CA LEU A 70 -7.46 9.19 11.96
C LEU A 70 -7.54 9.33 10.44
N THR A 71 -6.95 8.42 9.65
CA THR A 71 -6.83 8.62 8.21
C THR A 71 -8.21 8.70 7.56
N GLY A 72 -8.47 9.76 6.78
CA GLY A 72 -9.78 10.00 6.14
C GLY A 72 -10.83 10.66 7.04
N SER A 73 -10.51 10.97 8.30
CA SER A 73 -11.41 11.69 9.20
C SER A 73 -11.41 13.21 8.98
N PRO A 74 -12.37 13.96 9.53
CA PRO A 74 -12.36 15.43 9.54
C PRO A 74 -11.18 16.06 10.33
N PHE A 75 -10.40 15.25 11.04
CA PHE A 75 -9.27 15.76 11.83
C PHE A 75 -8.25 16.46 10.93
N PRO A 76 -7.68 17.61 11.33
CA PRO A 76 -6.73 18.33 10.49
C PRO A 76 -5.56 17.45 10.05
N THR A 77 -5.25 17.48 8.74
CA THR A 77 -4.09 16.78 8.13
C THR A 77 -4.13 15.25 8.17
N SER A 78 -5.32 14.65 8.30
CA SER A 78 -5.61 13.21 8.35
C SER A 78 -5.45 12.44 7.01
N GLY A 79 -4.75 12.95 6.00
CA GLY A 79 -4.62 12.31 4.69
C GLY A 79 -3.44 11.33 4.54
N ARG A 80 -2.85 10.89 5.65
CA ARG A 80 -1.53 10.23 5.68
C ARG A 80 -1.62 8.71 5.67
N PHE A 81 -0.64 8.06 5.03
CA PHE A 81 -0.40 6.61 5.11
C PHE A 81 1.10 6.31 5.13
N SER A 82 1.47 5.15 5.67
CA SER A 82 2.85 4.67 5.71
C SER A 82 3.02 3.46 4.81
N VAL A 83 4.20 3.36 4.21
CA VAL A 83 4.68 2.18 3.49
C VAL A 83 5.87 1.61 4.26
N VAL A 84 5.86 0.29 4.45
CA VAL A 84 6.84 -0.43 5.28
C VAL A 84 7.32 -1.69 4.55
N ALA A 85 8.63 -1.95 4.57
CA ALA A 85 9.25 -3.21 4.16
C ALA A 85 10.68 -3.29 4.73
N LYS A 86 11.39 -4.41 4.50
CA LYS A 86 12.85 -4.40 4.60
C LYS A 86 13.43 -3.54 3.47
N SER A 87 14.24 -2.55 3.80
CA SER A 87 14.79 -1.56 2.86
C SER A 87 15.92 -2.16 1.99
N PRO A 88 15.86 -2.05 0.64
CA PRO A 88 16.97 -2.45 -0.22
C PRO A 88 18.17 -1.49 -0.17
N LEU A 89 17.98 -0.26 0.33
CA LEU A 89 19.06 0.71 0.46
C LEU A 89 19.91 0.46 1.72
N THR A 90 19.25 0.12 2.82
CA THR A 90 19.86 0.09 4.16
C THR A 90 19.87 -1.30 4.79
N ASN A 91 19.18 -2.28 4.19
CA ASN A 91 19.04 -3.66 4.67
C ASN A 91 18.41 -3.82 6.07
N ILE A 92 17.78 -2.75 6.59
CA ILE A 92 17.08 -2.72 7.88
C ILE A 92 15.60 -2.35 7.66
N TYR A 93 14.89 -2.03 8.75
CA TYR A 93 13.54 -1.46 8.69
C TYR A 93 13.47 -0.25 7.74
N GLY A 94 12.62 -0.34 6.73
CA GLY A 94 12.32 0.72 5.79
C GLY A 94 10.92 1.24 6.04
N GLU A 95 10.82 2.53 6.37
CA GLU A 95 9.56 3.27 6.39
C GLU A 95 9.64 4.43 5.41
N ALA A 96 8.53 4.69 4.73
CA ALA A 96 8.27 5.96 4.08
C ALA A 96 6.81 6.37 4.28
N ASN A 97 6.56 7.67 4.42
CA ASN A 97 5.22 8.21 4.63
C ASN A 97 4.84 9.13 3.47
N ALA A 98 3.59 9.06 3.05
CA ALA A 98 3.01 9.97 2.07
C ALA A 98 1.67 10.54 2.58
N GLY A 99 1.37 11.75 2.13
CA GLY A 99 0.04 12.36 2.28
C GLY A 99 -0.74 12.27 0.97
N GLY A 100 -1.76 13.12 0.84
CA GLY A 100 -2.64 13.13 -0.33
C GLY A 100 -3.97 12.49 -0.01
N PHE A 101 -4.56 11.84 -1.00
CA PHE A 101 -5.91 11.29 -0.92
C PHE A 101 -5.93 9.76 -0.93
N TRP A 102 -4.88 9.11 -1.41
CA TRP A 102 -4.83 7.64 -1.54
C TRP A 102 -5.14 6.90 -0.23
N GLY A 103 -4.55 7.34 0.90
CA GLY A 103 -4.79 6.70 2.20
C GLY A 103 -6.24 6.84 2.68
N ALA A 104 -6.86 8.00 2.47
CA ALA A 104 -8.27 8.21 2.80
C ALA A 104 -9.18 7.39 1.88
N GLU A 105 -8.86 7.33 0.59
CA GLU A 105 -9.60 6.52 -0.39
C GLU A 105 -9.61 5.03 -0.01
N LEU A 106 -8.48 4.51 0.50
CA LEU A 106 -8.38 3.13 0.99
C LEU A 106 -9.29 2.87 2.19
N LYS A 107 -9.35 3.82 3.13
CA LYS A 107 -10.27 3.77 4.26
C LYS A 107 -11.72 3.78 3.81
N PHE A 108 -12.07 4.63 2.84
CA PHE A 108 -13.42 4.68 2.28
C PHE A 108 -13.78 3.42 1.49
N ALA A 109 -12.80 2.73 0.90
CA ALA A 109 -12.98 1.41 0.30
C ALA A 109 -13.09 0.28 1.35
N GLY A 110 -12.97 0.63 2.63
CA GLY A 110 -13.23 -0.25 3.77
C GLY A 110 -12.02 -1.08 4.21
N TYR A 111 -10.79 -0.60 3.97
CA TYR A 111 -9.56 -1.25 4.41
C TYR A 111 -8.62 -0.31 5.16
N ASP A 112 -7.97 -0.82 6.22
CA ASP A 112 -6.94 -0.11 6.99
C ASP A 112 -5.56 -0.25 6.35
N GLY A 113 -5.38 -1.20 5.43
CA GLY A 113 -4.13 -1.41 4.73
C GLY A 113 -4.16 -2.56 3.73
N ILE A 114 -3.03 -2.72 3.04
CA ILE A 114 -2.74 -3.81 2.12
C ILE A 114 -1.30 -4.29 2.30
N ILE A 115 -1.14 -5.60 2.44
CA ILE A 115 0.12 -6.32 2.56
C ILE A 115 0.32 -7.11 1.27
N VAL A 116 1.41 -6.81 0.55
CA VAL A 116 1.74 -7.49 -0.71
C VAL A 116 2.92 -8.41 -0.50
N THR A 117 2.72 -9.71 -0.74
CA THR A 117 3.75 -10.75 -0.73
C THR A 117 3.93 -11.36 -2.12
N GLY A 118 4.97 -12.18 -2.27
CA GLY A 118 5.24 -12.86 -3.53
C GLY A 118 5.75 -11.91 -4.62
N ARG A 119 5.72 -12.39 -5.86
CA ARG A 119 6.11 -11.66 -7.08
C ARG A 119 5.26 -12.16 -8.24
N ALA A 120 4.64 -11.23 -8.97
CA ALA A 120 3.88 -11.59 -10.17
C ALA A 120 4.83 -12.03 -11.31
N ARG A 121 4.37 -12.91 -12.19
CA ARG A 121 5.16 -13.40 -13.34
C ARG A 121 5.35 -12.34 -14.44
N GLU A 122 4.46 -11.37 -14.51
CA GLU A 122 4.45 -10.24 -15.44
C GLU A 122 4.05 -8.97 -14.67
N PRO A 123 4.26 -7.76 -15.23
CA PRO A 123 3.75 -6.53 -14.62
C PRO A 123 2.26 -6.60 -14.31
N VAL A 124 1.88 -6.24 -13.08
CA VAL A 124 0.48 -6.19 -12.63
C VAL A 124 0.17 -4.89 -11.90
N TYR A 125 -1.10 -4.55 -11.80
CA TYR A 125 -1.60 -3.54 -10.86
C TYR A 125 -2.82 -4.08 -10.12
N ILE A 126 -3.09 -3.54 -8.93
CA ILE A 126 -4.20 -3.97 -8.09
C ILE A 126 -5.28 -2.88 -8.10
N THR A 127 -6.54 -3.25 -8.21
CA THR A 127 -7.69 -2.36 -7.94
C THR A 127 -8.34 -2.74 -6.62
N ILE A 128 -8.80 -1.74 -5.87
CA ILE A 128 -9.58 -1.89 -4.62
C ILE A 128 -10.76 -0.92 -4.71
N PHE A 129 -11.92 -1.41 -5.14
CA PHE A 129 -13.13 -0.62 -5.36
C PHE A 129 -14.25 -1.09 -4.44
N ASP A 130 -14.53 -0.34 -3.37
CA ASP A 130 -15.62 -0.63 -2.41
C ASP A 130 -15.73 -2.08 -1.87
N GLY A 131 -14.60 -2.80 -1.83
CA GLY A 131 -14.52 -4.20 -1.37
C GLY A 131 -14.15 -5.20 -2.47
N ASP A 132 -14.30 -4.82 -3.73
CA ASP A 132 -13.87 -5.62 -4.87
C ASP A 132 -12.38 -5.41 -5.12
N VAL A 133 -11.61 -6.49 -5.01
CA VAL A 133 -10.15 -6.47 -5.14
C VAL A 133 -9.73 -7.38 -6.27
N GLU A 134 -9.03 -6.83 -7.25
CA GLU A 134 -8.61 -7.55 -8.45
C GLU A 134 -7.15 -7.28 -8.80
N ILE A 135 -6.51 -8.26 -9.45
CA ILE A 135 -5.14 -8.17 -9.96
C ILE A 135 -5.19 -8.14 -11.48
N HIS A 136 -4.80 -7.00 -12.07
CA HIS A 136 -4.84 -6.74 -13.50
C HIS A 136 -3.45 -6.83 -14.11
N LYS A 137 -3.37 -7.17 -15.40
CA LYS A 137 -2.12 -7.02 -16.16
C LYS A 137 -1.77 -5.55 -16.35
N ALA A 138 -0.48 -5.22 -16.27
CA ALA A 138 0.03 -3.85 -16.35
C ALA A 138 1.10 -3.67 -17.42
N ASN A 139 1.20 -4.58 -18.41
CA ASN A 139 2.24 -4.50 -19.45
C ASN A 139 2.18 -3.18 -20.22
N HIS A 140 0.97 -2.63 -20.44
CA HIS A 140 0.76 -1.34 -21.10
C HIS A 140 1.15 -0.14 -20.24
N LEU A 141 1.23 -0.31 -18.92
CA LEU A 141 1.65 0.73 -17.97
C LEU A 141 3.17 0.68 -17.70
N TRP A 142 3.79 -0.48 -17.88
CA TRP A 142 5.21 -0.68 -17.57
C TRP A 142 6.09 0.17 -18.50
N GLY A 143 6.99 0.96 -17.93
CA GLY A 143 7.80 1.94 -18.64
C GLY A 143 7.19 3.35 -18.67
N MET A 144 5.93 3.54 -18.28
CA MET A 144 5.36 4.89 -18.12
C MET A 144 5.93 5.60 -16.89
N ASP A 145 5.94 6.93 -16.91
CA ASP A 145 6.16 7.69 -15.68
C ASP A 145 4.95 7.59 -14.74
N THR A 146 5.07 8.15 -13.53
CA THR A 146 4.03 8.03 -12.50
C THR A 146 2.77 8.80 -12.88
N ILE A 147 2.88 9.99 -13.45
CA ILE A 147 1.72 10.82 -13.81
C ILE A 147 0.93 10.17 -14.96
N GLU A 148 1.64 9.70 -15.99
CA GLU A 148 1.06 8.93 -17.09
C GLU A 148 0.36 7.65 -16.60
N THR A 149 0.98 6.95 -15.63
CA THR A 149 0.40 5.74 -15.02
C THR A 149 -0.92 6.07 -14.32
N GLU A 150 -0.96 7.10 -13.46
CA GLU A 150 -2.18 7.49 -12.74
C GLU A 150 -3.31 7.86 -13.71
N ARG A 151 -3.00 8.68 -14.72
CA ARG A 151 -3.98 9.13 -15.72
C ARG A 151 -4.49 7.99 -16.59
N THR A 152 -3.61 7.07 -16.98
CA THR A 152 -3.98 5.90 -17.78
C THR A 152 -4.92 4.99 -17.00
N ILE A 153 -4.61 4.68 -15.73
CA ILE A 153 -5.50 3.87 -14.89
C ILE A 153 -6.87 4.53 -14.73
N ARG A 154 -6.93 5.84 -14.44
CA ARG A 154 -8.22 6.57 -14.35
C ARG A 154 -9.02 6.47 -15.65
N ARG A 155 -8.36 6.59 -16.80
CA ARG A 155 -9.00 6.48 -18.11
C ARG A 155 -9.47 5.05 -18.41
N ASP A 156 -8.64 4.04 -18.12
CA ASP A 156 -8.95 2.63 -18.35
C ASP A 156 -10.21 2.20 -17.57
N HIS A 157 -10.41 2.77 -16.37
CA HIS A 157 -11.59 2.52 -15.53
C HIS A 157 -12.70 3.57 -15.65
N GLY A 158 -12.51 4.62 -16.45
CA GLY A 158 -13.51 5.67 -16.66
C GLY A 158 -13.87 6.52 -15.42
N ASP A 159 -13.08 6.46 -14.34
CA ASP A 159 -13.34 7.22 -13.11
C ASP A 159 -12.15 8.14 -12.75
N PRO A 160 -12.30 9.48 -12.88
CA PRO A 160 -11.24 10.43 -12.54
C PRO A 160 -10.97 10.53 -11.03
N LYS A 161 -11.86 10.00 -10.16
CA LYS A 161 -11.70 10.04 -8.70
C LYS A 161 -10.81 8.92 -8.16
N ILE A 162 -10.46 7.91 -8.98
CA ILE A 162 -9.55 6.84 -8.57
C ILE A 162 -8.22 7.44 -8.11
N ARG A 163 -7.80 7.03 -6.92
CA ARG A 163 -6.50 7.37 -6.34
C ARG A 163 -5.52 6.24 -6.60
N VAL A 164 -4.33 6.59 -7.05
CA VAL A 164 -3.33 5.61 -7.50
C VAL A 164 -2.03 5.86 -6.75
N ALA A 165 -1.48 4.81 -6.15
CA ALA A 165 -0.10 4.77 -5.68
C ALA A 165 0.69 3.88 -6.63
N CYS A 166 1.74 4.41 -7.26
CA CYS A 166 2.46 3.72 -8.33
C CYS A 166 3.97 3.98 -8.30
N ILE A 167 4.69 3.18 -9.09
CA ILE A 167 6.11 3.38 -9.35
C ILE A 167 6.34 3.89 -10.78
N GLY A 168 7.36 4.72 -10.95
CA GLY A 168 7.92 5.02 -12.27
C GLY A 168 9.02 4.04 -12.65
N ARG A 169 9.70 4.34 -13.76
CA ARG A 169 10.83 3.57 -14.31
C ARG A 169 11.93 3.24 -13.28
N ALA A 170 12.16 4.12 -12.31
CA ALA A 170 13.15 3.88 -11.25
C ALA A 170 12.77 2.70 -10.35
N GLY A 171 11.48 2.56 -10.01
CA GLY A 171 10.99 1.41 -9.24
C GLY A 171 11.05 0.13 -10.06
N GLU A 172 10.63 0.19 -11.33
CA GLU A 172 10.70 -0.94 -12.28
C GLU A 172 12.13 -1.48 -12.43
N ARG A 173 13.12 -0.58 -12.46
CA ARG A 173 14.55 -0.90 -12.51
C ARG A 173 15.16 -1.22 -11.14
N ARG A 174 14.36 -1.20 -10.07
CA ARG A 174 14.76 -1.52 -8.68
C ARG A 174 15.91 -0.63 -8.17
N ILE A 175 15.91 0.66 -8.52
CA ILE A 175 16.89 1.61 -8.03
C ILE A 175 16.70 1.77 -6.50
N PRO A 176 17.74 1.61 -5.66
CA PRO A 176 17.58 1.60 -4.18
C PRO A 176 17.00 2.87 -3.56
N ILE A 177 16.89 3.97 -4.31
CA ILE A 177 16.25 5.23 -3.88
C ILE A 177 14.91 5.49 -4.57
N ALA A 178 14.34 4.50 -5.26
CA ALA A 178 13.07 4.64 -5.96
C ALA A 178 11.90 4.87 -4.99
N CYS A 179 11.08 5.85 -5.32
CA CYS A 179 9.89 6.24 -4.58
C CYS A 179 8.64 5.47 -5.03
N ILE A 180 7.63 5.48 -4.18
CA ILE A 180 6.23 5.25 -4.59
C ILE A 180 5.55 6.62 -4.61
N ILE A 181 4.88 6.93 -5.71
CA ILE A 181 4.25 8.23 -5.96
C ILE A 181 2.73 8.07 -6.01
N CYS A 182 2.01 9.03 -5.44
CA CYS A 182 0.57 9.18 -5.58
C CYS A 182 0.19 10.64 -5.77
N ASP A 183 -1.04 10.89 -6.22
CA ASP A 183 -1.63 12.22 -6.37
C ASP A 183 -0.70 13.19 -7.13
N GLU A 184 -0.10 12.70 -8.23
CA GLU A 184 0.76 13.44 -9.16
C GLU A 184 2.01 14.11 -8.54
N GLY A 185 2.43 13.68 -7.34
CA GLY A 185 3.68 14.19 -6.74
C GLY A 185 3.88 13.96 -5.23
N ARG A 186 2.90 13.40 -4.52
CA ARG A 186 3.11 12.94 -3.14
C ARG A 186 3.96 11.68 -3.16
N ALA A 187 4.95 11.60 -2.28
CA ALA A 187 5.98 10.57 -2.35
C ALA A 187 6.17 9.86 -1.01
N ALA A 188 6.05 8.53 -1.03
CA ALA A 188 6.73 7.67 -0.07
C ALA A 188 8.17 7.50 -0.60
N GLY A 189 9.01 8.49 -0.25
CA GLY A 189 10.20 8.83 -1.05
C GLY A 189 11.55 8.35 -0.56
N ARG A 190 11.62 7.62 0.56
CA ARG A 190 12.89 7.15 1.14
C ARG A 190 12.87 5.63 1.31
N THR A 191 14.02 5.09 1.73
CA THR A 191 14.23 3.66 2.06
C THR A 191 13.98 2.67 0.91
N GLY A 192 13.83 3.16 -0.33
CA GLY A 192 13.81 2.32 -1.53
C GLY A 192 12.56 1.47 -1.71
N LEU A 193 11.44 1.85 -1.09
CA LEU A 193 10.21 1.05 -1.14
C LEU A 193 9.60 0.97 -2.55
N GLY A 194 9.89 1.92 -3.43
CA GLY A 194 9.55 1.82 -4.86
C GLY A 194 10.33 0.70 -5.57
N ALA A 195 11.56 0.39 -5.15
CA ALA A 195 12.30 -0.75 -5.67
C ALA A 195 11.74 -2.08 -5.17
N VAL A 196 11.27 -2.13 -3.92
CA VAL A 196 10.55 -3.31 -3.39
C VAL A 196 9.25 -3.53 -4.17
N MET A 197 8.49 -2.48 -4.45
CA MET A 197 7.28 -2.57 -5.27
C MET A 197 7.57 -3.09 -6.69
N GLY A 198 8.61 -2.56 -7.34
CA GLY A 198 9.04 -3.01 -8.66
C GLY A 198 9.61 -4.42 -8.68
N SER A 199 10.30 -4.86 -7.62
CA SER A 199 10.82 -6.24 -7.51
C SER A 199 9.71 -7.28 -7.44
N LYS A 200 8.48 -6.87 -7.10
CA LYS A 200 7.29 -7.72 -7.11
C LYS A 200 6.54 -7.73 -8.44
N ASN A 201 7.02 -6.99 -9.44
CA ASN A 201 6.32 -6.68 -10.69
C ASN A 201 4.98 -5.96 -10.45
N LEU A 202 4.84 -5.23 -9.34
CA LEU A 202 3.65 -4.45 -9.03
C LEU A 202 3.86 -3.00 -9.50
N LYS A 203 3.09 -2.58 -10.50
CA LYS A 203 3.16 -1.23 -11.08
C LYS A 203 2.40 -0.20 -10.27
N ALA A 204 1.21 -0.56 -9.79
CA ALA A 204 0.32 0.36 -9.09
C ALA A 204 -0.69 -0.35 -8.17
N ILE A 205 -1.22 0.41 -7.21
CA ILE A 205 -2.41 0.08 -6.43
C ILE A 205 -3.40 1.24 -6.60
N ALA A 206 -4.50 0.96 -7.28
CA ALA A 206 -5.57 1.88 -7.60
C ALA A 206 -6.75 1.64 -6.66
N VAL A 207 -7.29 2.72 -6.12
CA VAL A 207 -8.28 2.65 -5.04
C VAL A 207 -9.42 3.61 -5.34
N ARG A 208 -10.64 3.16 -5.05
CA ARG A 208 -11.86 3.95 -5.08
C ARG A 208 -12.75 3.53 -3.92
N GLY A 209 -13.13 4.48 -3.09
CA GLY A 209 -13.94 4.24 -1.91
C GLY A 209 -15.10 5.22 -1.80
N THR A 210 -16.29 4.72 -1.52
CA THR A 210 -17.51 5.51 -1.31
C THR A 210 -18.11 5.32 0.08
N GLY A 211 -17.52 4.43 0.88
CA GLY A 211 -17.91 4.19 2.26
C GLY A 211 -17.58 5.33 3.23
N LYS A 212 -18.06 5.18 4.46
CA LYS A 212 -17.80 6.10 5.56
C LYS A 212 -16.97 5.40 6.64
N ILE A 213 -16.22 6.19 7.41
CA ILE A 213 -15.46 5.72 8.56
C ILE A 213 -16.35 5.89 9.80
N GLU A 214 -16.52 4.83 10.58
CA GLU A 214 -17.23 4.91 11.85
C GLU A 214 -16.30 5.46 12.94
N TYR A 215 -16.76 6.47 13.68
CA TYR A 215 -16.06 7.04 14.82
C TYR A 215 -16.65 6.51 16.14
N TYR A 216 -15.88 6.63 17.22
CA TYR A 216 -16.37 6.24 18.55
C TYR A 216 -17.46 7.21 19.05
N ASP A 217 -17.28 8.50 18.77
CA ASP A 217 -18.21 9.60 19.07
C ASP A 217 -18.14 10.59 17.89
N GLU A 218 -19.28 11.08 17.41
CA GLU A 218 -19.42 11.95 16.22
C GLU A 218 -19.47 13.44 16.56
#